data_AF-A0A4R0IDW1-F1
#
_entry.id   AF-A0A4R0IDW1-F1
#
_cell.length_a   1.000
_cell.length_b   1.000
_cell.length_c   1.000
_cell.angle_alpha   90.00
_cell.angle_beta   90.00
_cell.angle_gamma   90.00
#
_symmetry.space_group_name_H-M   'P 1'
#
loop_
_entity.id
_entity.type
_entity.pdbx_description
1 polymer ?
#
loop_
_entity_poly.entity_id
_entity_poly.type
_entity_poly.pdbx_seq_one_letter_code
_entity_poly.pdbx_strand_id
1 'polypeptide(L)'
;MGDWFRGSPYGPGLKLSNGATAVFLDVLALPACELAETDFERGFALLLCNSRIGLGNDGFDLDELPWSGAGWEAEREFLLRVVRLAVSRFRWELLRYEPPYVEVYLGEYERVVREFRPPAEPVELPRLWDPEPVEAAFVRCPEHGLYLGDYTDCRLCL
;
A
#
# COMPACT_ATOMS: atom_id res chain seq x y z
N MET A 1 20.33 -2.91 3.04
CA MET A 1 19.07 -3.69 3.03
C MET A 1 17.97 -2.74 2.64
N GLY A 2 17.00 -3.16 1.84
CA GLY A 2 15.96 -2.26 1.35
C GLY A 2 15.05 -2.93 0.34
N ASP A 3 13.86 -2.35 0.22
CA ASP A 3 12.75 -2.86 -0.56
C ASP A 3 12.56 -2.09 -1.85
N TRP A 4 11.68 -2.63 -2.68
CA TRP A 4 11.32 -2.04 -3.94
C TRP A 4 9.81 -1.91 -4.09
N PHE A 5 9.41 -0.81 -4.74
CA PHE A 5 8.06 -0.57 -5.20
C PHE A 5 8.12 -0.21 -6.68
N ARG A 6 7.78 -1.15 -7.57
CA ARG A 6 7.95 -0.98 -9.02
C ARG A 6 6.70 -1.36 -9.79
N GLY A 7 6.74 -1.17 -11.11
CA GLY A 7 5.72 -1.74 -11.99
C GLY A 7 5.89 -3.24 -12.21
N SER A 8 7.13 -3.75 -12.15
CA SER A 8 7.49 -5.15 -12.36
C SER A 8 8.90 -5.46 -11.83
N PRO A 9 9.28 -6.75 -11.65
CA PRO A 9 10.55 -7.16 -11.00
C PRO A 9 11.84 -6.60 -11.60
N TYR A 10 11.82 -6.24 -12.88
CA TYR A 10 12.97 -5.70 -13.60
C TYR A 10 12.73 -4.28 -14.15
N GLY A 11 11.58 -3.69 -13.83
CA GLY A 11 11.21 -2.35 -14.24
C GLY A 11 11.85 -1.26 -13.37
N PRO A 12 11.73 0.01 -13.79
CA PRO A 12 12.05 1.14 -12.93
C PRO A 12 11.11 1.16 -11.72
N GLY A 13 11.60 1.66 -10.59
CA GLY A 13 10.75 1.91 -9.44
C GLY A 13 11.50 2.53 -8.26
N LEU A 14 10.80 2.64 -7.15
CA LEU A 14 11.25 3.28 -5.94
C LEU A 14 11.98 2.26 -5.06
N LYS A 15 13.24 2.55 -4.71
CA LYS A 15 14.01 1.77 -3.74
C LYS A 15 14.03 2.49 -2.40
N LEU A 16 13.62 1.81 -1.33
CA LEU A 16 13.62 2.34 0.02
C LEU A 16 14.51 1.49 0.94
N SER A 17 15.05 2.09 2.00
CA SER A 17 15.57 1.31 3.13
C SER A 17 14.41 0.78 3.95
N ASN A 18 14.62 -0.25 4.78
CA ASN A 18 13.54 -0.82 5.60
C ASN A 18 12.81 0.22 6.46
N GLY A 19 13.56 1.14 7.09
CA GLY A 19 12.97 2.23 7.87
C GLY A 19 12.17 3.20 7.00
N ALA A 20 12.64 3.51 5.79
CA ALA A 20 11.89 4.34 4.85
C ALA A 20 10.64 3.60 4.32
N THR A 21 10.71 2.30 4.09
CA THR A 21 9.57 1.45 3.74
C THR A 21 8.50 1.51 4.83
N ALA A 22 8.88 1.36 6.11
CA ALA A 22 7.94 1.43 7.22
C ALA A 22 7.18 2.77 7.25
N VAL A 23 7.91 3.89 7.15
CA VAL A 23 7.32 5.24 7.10
C VAL A 23 6.44 5.44 5.88
N PHE A 24 6.90 5.00 4.71
CA PHE A 24 6.17 5.12 3.45
C PHE A 24 4.82 4.40 3.51
N LEU A 25 4.82 3.17 4.03
CA LEU A 25 3.62 2.37 4.18
C LEU A 25 2.69 2.90 5.27
N ASP A 26 3.21 3.45 6.38
CA ASP A 26 2.42 4.12 7.43
C ASP A 26 1.59 5.27 6.84
N VAL A 27 2.25 6.09 6.02
CA VAL A 27 1.65 7.25 5.36
C VAL A 27 0.61 6.86 4.31
N LEU A 28 0.83 5.78 3.55
CA LEU A 28 -0.14 5.30 2.55
C LEU A 28 -1.35 4.59 3.17
N ALA A 29 -1.16 3.88 4.28
CA ALA A 29 -2.23 3.11 4.92
C ALA A 29 -3.40 4.00 5.38
N LEU A 30 -3.11 5.22 5.83
CA LEU A 30 -4.11 6.19 6.29
C LEU A 30 -5.17 6.50 5.21
N PRO A 31 -4.81 7.07 4.04
CA PRO A 31 -5.78 7.30 2.97
C PRO A 31 -6.30 6.02 2.32
N ALA A 32 -5.52 4.93 2.28
CA ALA A 32 -5.99 3.67 1.70
C ALA A 32 -7.16 3.08 2.50
N CYS A 33 -7.05 3.03 3.83
CA CYS A 33 -8.14 2.55 4.69
C CYS A 33 -9.36 3.47 4.67
N GLU A 34 -9.15 4.78 4.50
CA GLU A 34 -10.25 5.75 4.38
C GLU A 34 -11.06 5.54 3.09
N LEU A 35 -10.37 5.37 1.96
CA LEU A 35 -10.98 5.36 0.63
C LEU A 35 -11.49 3.99 0.18
N ALA A 36 -11.09 2.90 0.84
CA ALA A 36 -11.37 1.55 0.36
C ALA A 36 -12.84 1.15 0.49
N GLU A 37 -13.48 0.82 -0.64
CA GLU A 37 -14.86 0.35 -0.70
C GLU A 37 -14.98 -1.02 -1.37
N THR A 38 -14.25 -1.25 -2.46
CA THR A 38 -14.27 -2.51 -3.22
C THR A 38 -13.29 -3.55 -2.67
N ASP A 39 -13.43 -4.81 -3.07
CA ASP A 39 -12.55 -5.89 -2.60
C ASP A 39 -11.08 -5.67 -2.97
N PHE A 40 -10.80 -5.12 -4.16
CA PHE A 40 -9.43 -4.74 -4.55
C PHE A 40 -8.87 -3.64 -3.65
N GLU A 41 -9.65 -2.59 -3.41
CA GLU A 41 -9.22 -1.45 -2.60
C GLU A 41 -9.00 -1.85 -1.13
N ARG A 42 -9.91 -2.70 -0.60
CA ARG A 42 -9.79 -3.32 0.72
C ARG A 42 -8.53 -4.18 0.81
N GLY A 43 -8.27 -5.01 -0.20
CA GLY A 43 -7.07 -5.85 -0.29
C GLY A 43 -5.78 -5.02 -0.32
N PHE A 44 -5.75 -3.93 -1.10
CA PHE A 44 -4.61 -3.02 -1.14
C PHE A 44 -4.38 -2.33 0.21
N ALA A 45 -5.42 -1.79 0.83
CA ALA A 45 -5.32 -1.18 2.16
C ALA A 45 -4.86 -2.20 3.23
N LEU A 46 -5.33 -3.45 3.12
CA LEU A 46 -4.92 -4.55 4.00
C LEU A 46 -3.45 -4.93 3.81
N LEU A 47 -2.99 -5.04 2.56
CA LEU A 47 -1.58 -5.28 2.24
C LEU A 47 -0.69 -4.24 2.91
N LEU A 48 -1.03 -2.96 2.75
CA LEU A 48 -0.30 -1.89 3.43
C LEU A 48 -0.26 -2.15 4.94
N CYS A 49 -1.40 -2.44 5.59
CA CYS A 49 -1.45 -2.71 7.03
C CYS A 49 -0.60 -3.92 7.47
N ASN A 50 -0.60 -5.01 6.70
CA ASN A 50 0.13 -6.24 6.99
C ASN A 50 1.66 -6.12 6.79
N SER A 51 2.12 -5.22 5.92
CA SER A 51 3.55 -4.97 5.60
C SER A 51 4.38 -4.38 6.76
N ARG A 52 3.95 -4.53 8.01
CA ARG A 52 4.74 -4.24 9.22
C ARG A 52 5.53 -5.46 9.70
N ILE A 53 5.10 -6.67 9.35
CA ILE A 53 5.66 -7.94 9.84
C ILE A 53 7.13 -8.10 9.43
N GLY A 54 7.52 -7.63 8.25
CA GLY A 54 8.91 -7.61 7.79
C GLY A 54 9.76 -6.47 8.35
N LEU A 55 9.21 -5.62 9.23
CA LEU A 55 9.85 -4.39 9.72
C LEU A 55 10.30 -3.48 8.57
N GLY A 56 9.45 -3.38 7.54
CA GLY A 56 9.81 -2.80 6.26
C GLY A 56 10.76 -3.71 5.49
N ASN A 57 10.39 -4.98 5.30
CA ASN A 57 11.01 -5.88 4.32
C ASN A 57 9.90 -6.40 3.38
N ASP A 58 8.97 -5.51 3.04
CA ASP A 58 7.66 -5.83 2.49
C ASP A 58 7.35 -4.90 1.31
N GLY A 59 8.36 -4.72 0.43
CA GLY A 59 8.13 -4.13 -0.88
C GLY A 59 7.27 -5.03 -1.75
N PHE A 60 6.61 -4.41 -2.73
CA PHE A 60 5.82 -5.12 -3.72
C PHE A 60 5.87 -4.40 -5.06
N ASP A 61 5.79 -5.18 -6.12
CA ASP A 61 5.61 -4.68 -7.48
C ASP A 61 4.12 -4.65 -7.83
N LEU A 62 3.73 -3.70 -8.69
CA LEU A 62 2.33 -3.53 -9.06
C LEU A 62 1.81 -4.74 -9.83
N ASP A 63 2.62 -5.43 -10.64
CA ASP A 63 2.19 -6.66 -11.35
C ASP A 63 1.94 -7.86 -10.43
N GLU A 64 2.28 -7.76 -9.13
CA GLU A 64 1.95 -8.74 -8.10
C GLU A 64 0.54 -8.54 -7.53
N LEU A 65 -0.12 -7.42 -7.84
CA LEU A 65 -1.50 -7.16 -7.41
C LEU A 65 -2.52 -7.87 -8.33
N PRO A 66 -3.63 -8.39 -7.81
CA PRO A 66 -4.67 -9.06 -8.59
C PRO A 66 -5.58 -8.05 -9.30
N TRP A 67 -5.03 -7.31 -10.26
CA TRP A 67 -5.78 -6.37 -11.09
C TRP A 67 -6.94 -7.05 -11.81
N SER A 68 -8.08 -6.38 -11.89
CA SER A 68 -9.19 -6.84 -12.72
C SER A 68 -8.90 -6.58 -14.20
N GLY A 69 -9.00 -7.60 -15.05
CA GLY A 69 -8.65 -7.47 -16.47
C GLY A 69 -9.40 -6.35 -17.20
N ALA A 70 -10.67 -6.10 -16.88
CA ALA A 70 -11.48 -5.03 -17.50
C ALA A 70 -11.67 -3.78 -16.60
N GLY A 71 -11.19 -3.80 -15.35
CA GLY A 71 -11.42 -2.73 -14.37
C GLY A 71 -10.14 -2.09 -13.80
N TRP A 72 -8.97 -2.53 -14.26
CA TRP A 72 -7.68 -2.08 -13.74
C TRP A 72 -7.46 -0.57 -13.81
N GLU A 73 -8.08 0.17 -14.74
CA GLU A 73 -7.99 1.63 -14.77
C GLU A 73 -8.61 2.28 -13.52
N ALA A 74 -9.73 1.75 -13.03
CA ALA A 74 -10.39 2.26 -11.83
C ALA A 74 -9.57 1.94 -10.58
N GLU A 75 -9.03 0.72 -10.51
CA GLU A 75 -8.10 0.29 -9.46
C GLU A 75 -6.83 1.15 -9.44
N ARG A 76 -6.30 1.50 -10.62
CA ARG A 76 -5.09 2.35 -10.73
C ARG A 76 -5.42 3.77 -10.29
N GLU A 77 -6.60 4.28 -10.65
CA GLU A 77 -7.05 5.58 -10.18
C GLU A 77 -7.25 5.59 -8.66
N PHE A 78 -7.71 4.49 -8.05
CA PHE A 78 -7.73 4.36 -6.59
C PHE A 78 -6.33 4.52 -5.99
N LEU A 79 -5.32 3.78 -6.48
CA LEU A 79 -3.94 3.94 -6.00
C LEU A 79 -3.45 5.39 -6.15
N LEU A 80 -3.75 6.05 -7.27
CA LEU A 80 -3.40 7.47 -7.47
C LEU A 80 -4.12 8.39 -6.48
N ARG A 81 -5.40 8.14 -6.17
CA ARG A 81 -6.13 8.90 -5.14
C ARG A 81 -5.50 8.74 -3.76
N VAL A 82 -5.12 7.52 -3.39
CA VAL A 82 -4.40 7.23 -2.13
C VAL A 82 -3.11 8.04 -2.05
N VAL A 83 -2.28 8.00 -3.09
CA VAL A 83 -0.99 8.74 -3.12
C VAL A 83 -1.20 10.24 -3.05
N ARG A 84 -2.14 10.80 -3.82
CA ARG A 84 -2.44 12.26 -3.79
C ARG A 84 -2.91 12.70 -2.41
N LEU A 85 -3.74 11.88 -1.75
CA LEU A 85 -4.24 12.19 -0.41
C LEU A 85 -3.10 12.09 0.63
N ALA A 86 -2.20 11.10 0.52
CA ALA A 86 -0.98 11.03 1.32
C ALA A 86 -0.06 12.25 1.13
N VAL A 87 0.12 12.72 -0.11
CA VAL A 87 0.88 13.96 -0.43
C VAL A 87 0.26 15.19 0.23
N SER A 88 -1.08 15.23 0.35
CA SER A 88 -1.78 16.31 1.07
C SER A 88 -1.67 16.22 2.60
N ARG A 89 -0.82 15.31 3.12
CA ARG A 89 -0.61 15.03 4.55
C ARG A 89 -1.87 14.57 5.28
N PHE A 90 -2.70 13.78 4.59
CA PHE A 90 -3.95 13.29 5.15
C PHE A 90 -3.70 12.47 6.43
N ARG A 91 -4.27 12.97 7.52
CA ARG A 91 -4.22 12.37 8.87
C ARG A 91 -2.83 12.12 9.43
N TRP A 92 -1.81 12.87 8.99
CA TRP A 92 -0.45 12.72 9.50
C TRP A 92 -0.33 13.00 11.00
N GLU A 93 -1.26 13.72 11.61
CA GLU A 93 -1.35 13.89 13.06
C GLU A 93 -1.47 12.56 13.84
N LEU A 94 -1.88 11.49 13.17
CA LEU A 94 -1.95 10.14 13.74
C LEU A 94 -0.59 9.41 13.81
N LEU A 95 0.41 9.82 13.03
CA LEU A 95 1.70 9.13 12.95
C LEU A 95 2.52 9.25 14.25
N ARG A 96 2.27 10.27 15.07
CA ARG A 96 3.04 10.62 16.28
C ARG A 96 4.53 10.93 16.02
N TYR A 97 4.94 11.04 14.76
CA TYR A 97 6.27 11.45 14.31
C TYR A 97 6.15 12.24 12.99
N GLU A 98 7.17 13.03 12.65
CA GLU A 98 7.26 13.69 11.34
C GLU A 98 7.97 12.78 10.34
N PRO A 99 7.33 12.33 9.24
CA PRO A 99 7.90 11.37 8.31
C PRO A 99 8.97 12.02 7.42
N PRO A 100 10.27 11.67 7.55
CA PRO A 100 11.33 12.33 6.82
C PRO A 100 11.35 11.91 5.35
N TYR A 101 11.50 12.86 4.44
CA TYR A 101 11.68 12.66 2.98
C TYR A 101 10.53 11.93 2.27
N VAL A 102 9.41 11.63 2.96
CA VAL A 102 8.33 10.80 2.41
C VAL A 102 7.65 11.44 1.20
N GLU A 103 7.64 12.77 1.10
CA GLU A 103 7.05 13.47 -0.05
C GLU A 103 7.78 13.13 -1.36
N VAL A 104 9.10 12.93 -1.30
CA VAL A 104 9.90 12.50 -2.47
C VAL A 104 9.51 11.07 -2.87
N TYR A 105 9.35 10.19 -1.87
CA TYR A 105 8.96 8.80 -2.11
C TYR A 105 7.56 8.70 -2.72
N LEU A 106 6.62 9.49 -2.22
CA LEU A 106 5.26 9.59 -2.76
C LEU A 106 5.26 10.09 -4.20
N GLY A 107 6.06 11.11 -4.53
CA GLY A 107 6.17 11.62 -5.90
C GLY A 107 6.72 10.57 -6.89
N GLU A 108 7.77 9.85 -6.50
CA GLU A 108 8.33 8.77 -7.32
C GLU A 108 7.34 7.60 -7.47
N TYR A 109 6.65 7.22 -6.39
CA TYR A 109 5.66 6.16 -6.45
C TYR A 109 4.42 6.55 -7.28
N GLU A 110 3.97 7.80 -7.22
CA GLU A 110 2.90 8.30 -8.09
C GLU A 110 3.26 8.11 -9.56
N ARG A 111 4.53 8.38 -9.93
CA ARG A 111 5.03 8.18 -11.29
C ARG A 111 4.98 6.70 -11.69
N VAL A 112 5.42 5.80 -10.81
CA VAL A 112 5.34 4.34 -11.01
C VAL A 112 3.90 3.90 -11.26
N VAL A 113 2.96 4.29 -10.39
CA VAL A 113 1.53 3.94 -10.52
C VAL A 113 0.93 4.51 -11.80
N ARG A 114 1.25 5.75 -12.17
CA ARG A 114 0.70 6.41 -13.35
C ARG A 114 1.13 5.73 -14.67
N GLU A 115 2.40 5.36 -14.74
CA GLU A 115 2.99 4.68 -15.90
C GLU A 115 2.57 3.21 -15.99
N PHE A 116 2.20 2.59 -14.87
CA PHE A 116 1.86 1.18 -14.80
C PHE A 116 0.67 0.80 -15.69
N ARG A 117 0.83 -0.33 -16.38
CA ARG A 117 -0.19 -1.05 -17.13
C ARG A 117 -0.04 -2.53 -16.76
N PRO A 118 -1.11 -3.22 -16.32
CA PRO A 118 -1.00 -4.63 -16.05
C PRO A 118 -0.65 -5.39 -17.33
N PRO A 119 0.06 -6.52 -17.21
CA PRO A 119 0.35 -7.38 -18.36
C PRO A 119 -0.96 -7.91 -18.96
N ALA A 120 -0.95 -8.16 -20.28
CA ALA A 120 -2.13 -8.63 -21.01
C ALA A 120 -2.62 -10.02 -20.53
N GLU A 121 -1.70 -10.82 -19.99
CA GLU A 121 -1.99 -12.08 -19.32
C GLU A 121 -1.71 -11.90 -17.82
N PRO A 122 -2.64 -12.27 -16.92
CA PRO A 122 -2.40 -12.22 -15.48
C PRO A 122 -1.17 -13.07 -15.15
N VAL A 123 -0.24 -12.49 -14.39
CA VAL A 123 0.89 -13.28 -13.89
C VAL A 123 0.36 -14.12 -12.71
N GLU A 124 0.44 -15.44 -12.81
CA GLU A 124 0.19 -16.31 -11.66
C GLU A 124 1.37 -16.20 -10.68
N LEU A 125 1.37 -15.13 -9.89
CA LEU A 125 2.31 -14.94 -8.78
C LEU A 125 1.68 -15.45 -7.48
N PRO A 126 2.51 -15.87 -6.50
CA PRO A 126 2.04 -16.02 -5.13
C PRO A 126 1.35 -14.71 -4.75
N ARG A 127 0.06 -14.77 -4.43
CA ARG A 127 -0.71 -13.55 -4.13
C ARG A 127 -0.12 -12.91 -2.87
N LEU A 128 0.25 -11.64 -2.96
CA LEU A 128 0.74 -10.86 -1.82
C LEU A 128 -0.33 -10.65 -0.75
N TRP A 129 -1.60 -10.68 -1.14
CA TRP A 129 -2.73 -10.66 -0.22
C TRP A 129 -3.65 -11.85 -0.46
N ASP A 130 -4.20 -12.39 0.63
CA ASP A 130 -5.21 -13.45 0.58
C ASP A 130 -6.42 -12.95 -0.24
N PRO A 131 -6.90 -13.68 -1.27
CA PRO A 131 -8.10 -13.30 -1.99
C PRO A 131 -9.39 -13.42 -1.16
N GLU A 132 -9.33 -14.19 -0.07
CA GLU A 132 -10.45 -14.40 0.86
C GLU A 132 -9.97 -14.09 2.29
N PRO A 133 -9.51 -12.85 2.55
CA PRO A 133 -9.02 -12.50 3.88
C PRO A 133 -10.18 -12.61 4.87
N VAL A 134 -9.89 -13.14 6.06
CA VAL A 134 -10.90 -13.28 7.10
C VAL A 134 -11.51 -11.90 7.42
N GLU A 135 -12.83 -11.79 7.54
CA GLU A 135 -13.48 -10.49 7.78
C GLU A 135 -12.95 -9.77 9.04
N ALA A 136 -12.41 -10.54 10.00
CA ALA A 136 -11.72 -10.02 11.18
C ALA A 136 -10.51 -9.12 10.84
N ALA A 137 -9.84 -9.34 9.70
CA ALA A 137 -8.68 -8.58 9.27
C ALA A 137 -9.03 -7.12 8.91
N PHE A 138 -10.29 -6.86 8.56
CA PHE A 138 -10.80 -5.52 8.24
C PHE A 138 -11.37 -4.77 9.44
N VAL A 139 -11.33 -5.36 10.63
CA VAL A 139 -11.65 -4.62 11.86
C VAL A 139 -10.74 -3.39 11.93
N ARG A 140 -11.33 -2.23 12.20
CA ARG A 140 -10.58 -0.98 12.27
C ARG A 140 -10.06 -0.73 13.69
N CYS A 141 -8.82 -0.29 13.77
CA CYS A 141 -8.24 0.26 14.98
C CYS A 141 -9.09 1.44 15.48
N PRO A 142 -9.53 1.44 16.75
CA PRO A 142 -10.34 2.53 17.28
C PRO A 142 -9.57 3.86 17.39
N GLU A 143 -8.24 3.83 17.49
CA GLU A 143 -7.42 5.04 17.58
C GLU A 143 -7.06 5.62 16.20
N HIS A 144 -6.60 4.76 15.29
CA HIS A 144 -6.02 5.19 14.01
C HIS A 144 -6.94 4.97 12.81
N GLY A 145 -8.00 4.17 12.94
CA GLY A 145 -8.93 3.84 11.85
C GLY A 145 -8.38 2.89 10.79
N LEU A 146 -7.16 2.38 10.95
CA LEU A 146 -6.53 1.43 10.03
C LEU A 146 -7.07 0.02 10.24
N TYR A 147 -7.02 -0.81 9.20
CA TYR A 147 -7.26 -2.25 9.36
C TYR A 147 -6.26 -2.87 10.33
N LEU A 148 -6.73 -3.78 11.19
CA LEU A 148 -5.86 -4.53 12.09
C LEU A 148 -4.97 -5.49 11.30
N GLY A 149 -5.46 -6.06 10.19
CA GLY A 149 -4.69 -7.04 9.45
C GLY A 149 -4.84 -8.45 10.03
N ASP A 150 -3.96 -9.35 9.59
CA ASP A 150 -3.96 -10.74 10.03
C ASP A 150 -3.53 -10.92 11.49
N TYR A 151 -2.93 -9.87 12.06
CA TYR A 151 -2.45 -9.80 13.43
C TYR A 151 -3.26 -8.72 14.13
N THR A 152 -3.72 -8.98 15.35
CA THR A 152 -4.74 -8.14 16.02
C THR A 152 -4.25 -6.74 16.43
N ASP A 153 -3.11 -6.27 15.93
CA ASP A 153 -2.46 -5.02 16.25
C ASP A 153 -2.37 -4.06 15.07
N CYS A 154 -2.74 -2.81 15.30
CA CYS A 154 -2.65 -1.76 14.30
C CYS A 154 -1.20 -1.36 14.04
N ARG A 155 -0.83 -1.16 12.76
CA ARG A 155 0.52 -0.72 12.38
C ARG A 155 1.01 0.58 13.03
N LEU A 156 0.12 1.44 13.55
CA LEU A 156 0.47 2.69 14.24
C LEU A 156 0.32 2.61 15.76
N CYS A 157 -0.27 1.54 16.30
CA CYS A 157 -0.32 1.29 17.74
C CYS A 157 1.03 0.73 18.20
N LEU A 158 1.98 1.63 18.43
CA LEU A 158 3.23 1.37 19.16
C LEU A 158 3.05 1.63 20.66
#